data_AF-A0A848Z9W9-F1
#
_entry.id   AF-A0A848Z9W9-F1
#
_cell.length_a   1.000
_cell.length_b   1.000
_cell.length_c   1.000
_cell.angle_alpha   90.00
_cell.angle_beta   90.00
_cell.angle_gamma   90.00
#
_symmetry.space_group_name_H-M   'P 1'
#
loop_
_entity.id
_entity.type
_entity.pdbx_description
1 polymer ?
#
loop_
_entity_poly.entity_id
_entity_poly.type
_entity_poly.pdbx_seq_one_letter_code
_entity_poly.pdbx_strand_id
1 'polypeptide(L)' 'SNLFQARAMLAQMTAVARSTEVFIQNQVEETYTFLDLLKLLGFKQLTISDGHSYAHQYAIE' A
#
# COMPACT_ATOMS: atom_id res chain seq x y z
N SER A 1 -10.87 -9.18 11.62
CA SER A 1 -10.26 -9.15 10.27
C SER A 1 -9.10 -10.14 10.15
N ASN A 2 -8.61 -10.43 8.93
CA ASN A 2 -7.49 -11.36 8.70
C ASN A 2 -6.48 -10.86 7.65
N LEU A 3 -5.37 -11.58 7.47
CA LEU A 3 -4.32 -11.24 6.51
C LEU A 3 -4.81 -11.15 5.06
N PHE A 4 -5.77 -11.98 4.65
CA PHE A 4 -6.32 -11.94 3.30
C PHE A 4 -7.13 -10.67 3.06
N GLN A 5 -7.91 -10.23 4.06
CA GLN A 5 -8.65 -8.96 3.99
C GLN A 5 -7.70 -7.75 3.97
N ALA A 6 -6.62 -7.78 4.75
CA ALA A 6 -5.59 -6.73 4.70
C ALA A 6 -4.93 -6.66 3.31
N ARG A 7 -4.62 -7.81 2.70
CA ARG A 7 -4.10 -7.87 1.32
C ARG A 7 -5.10 -7.36 0.28
N ALA A 8 -6.37 -7.69 0.43
CA ALA A 8 -7.42 -7.18 -0.45
C ALA A 8 -7.52 -5.65 -0.36
N MET A 9 -7.42 -5.08 0.84
CA MET A 9 -7.37 -3.63 1.04
C MET A 9 -6.15 -3.01 0.35
N LEU A 10 -4.96 -3.59 0.52
CA LEU A 10 -3.75 -3.13 -0.16
C LEU A 10 -3.84 -3.22 -1.69
N ALA A 11 -4.51 -4.24 -2.23
CA ALA A 11 -4.77 -4.35 -3.66
C ALA A 11 -5.69 -3.21 -4.15
N GLN A 12 -6.74 -2.88 -3.38
CA GLN A 12 -7.61 -1.75 -3.68
C GLN A 12 -6.84 -0.42 -3.62
N MET A 13 -5.98 -0.23 -2.62
CA MET A 13 -5.13 0.95 -2.53
C MET A 13 -4.11 1.02 -3.66
N THR A 14 -3.61 -0.13 -4.13
CA THR A 14 -2.73 -0.20 -5.31
C THR A 14 -3.45 0.26 -6.57
N ALA A 15 -4.71 -0.14 -6.77
CA ALA A 15 -5.51 0.33 -7.89
C ALA A 15 -5.68 1.87 -7.88
N VAL A 16 -5.81 2.48 -6.70
CA VAL A 16 -5.84 3.95 -6.55
C VAL A 16 -4.47 4.58 -6.77
N ALA A 17 -3.38 3.97 -6.28
CA ALA A 17 -2.03 4.49 -6.47
C ALA A 17 -1.64 4.58 -7.95
N ARG A 18 -2.12 3.65 -8.79
CA ARG A 18 -1.87 3.61 -10.24
C ARG A 18 -2.40 4.81 -11.01
N SER A 19 -3.41 5.51 -10.50
CA SER A 19 -3.93 6.72 -11.14
C SER A 19 -3.25 8.00 -10.67
N THR A 20 -2.27 7.92 -9.76
CA THR A 20 -1.53 9.09 -9.30
C THR A 20 -0.55 9.58 -10.36
N GLU A 21 -0.37 10.90 -10.44
CA GLU A 21 0.58 11.51 -11.39
C GLU A 21 2.00 10.98 -11.21
N VAL A 22 2.43 10.74 -9.97
CA VAL A 22 3.77 10.21 -9.68
C VAL A 22 4.00 8.85 -10.32
N PHE A 23 3.00 7.98 -10.41
CA PHE A 23 3.17 6.67 -11.08
C PHE A 23 3.14 6.82 -12.60
N ILE A 24 2.18 7.60 -13.12
CA ILE A 24 2.03 7.84 -14.56
C ILE A 24 3.28 8.48 -15.16
N GLN A 25 3.85 9.51 -14.50
CA GLN A 25 5.04 10.20 -14.99
C GLN A 25 6.28 9.31 -14.99
N ASN A 26 6.35 8.33 -14.08
CA ASN A 26 7.45 7.38 -13.99
C ASN A 26 7.20 6.09 -14.80
N GLN A 27 6.03 5.92 -15.41
CA GLN A 27 5.64 4.71 -16.18
C GLN A 27 5.76 3.41 -15.35
N VAL A 28 5.39 3.48 -14.08
CA VAL A 28 5.52 2.37 -13.11
C VAL A 28 4.18 1.80 -12.66
N GLU A 29 3.06 2.29 -13.19
CA GLU A 29 1.71 1.90 -12.79
C GLU A 29 1.46 0.38 -12.90
N GLU A 30 2.08 -0.33 -13.85
CA GLU A 30 1.90 -1.78 -13.98
C GLU A 30 2.70 -2.59 -12.94
N THR A 31 3.83 -2.06 -12.47
CA THR A 31 4.80 -2.79 -11.64
C THR A 31 4.77 -2.38 -10.17
N TYR A 32 4.45 -1.12 -9.86
CA TYR A 32 4.47 -0.59 -8.51
C TYR A 32 3.15 -0.83 -7.78
N THR A 33 3.27 -0.96 -6.47
CA THR A 33 2.19 -1.17 -5.52
C THR A 33 1.96 0.06 -4.65
N PHE A 34 0.91 0.03 -3.84
CA PHE A 34 0.71 1.06 -2.80
C PHE A 34 1.90 1.15 -1.83
N LEU A 35 2.60 0.05 -1.53
CA LEU A 35 3.76 0.08 -0.63
C LEU A 35 4.94 0.85 -1.25
N ASP A 36 5.11 0.77 -2.58
CA ASP A 36 6.13 1.54 -3.29
C ASP A 36 5.81 3.04 -3.27
N LEU A 37 4.52 3.41 -3.37
CA LEU A 37 4.11 4.80 -3.17
C LEU A 37 4.48 5.29 -1.78
N LEU A 38 4.23 4.50 -0.73
CA LEU A 38 4.63 4.85 0.64
C LEU A 38 6.15 5.04 0.76
N LYS A 39 6.93 4.19 0.10
CA LYS A 39 8.39 4.30 0.05
C LYS A 39 8.83 5.60 -0.62
N LEU A 40 8.25 5.96 -1.77
CA LEU A 40 8.54 7.22 -2.46
C LEU A 40 8.19 8.46 -1.63
N LEU A 41 7.12 8.39 -0.84
CA LEU A 41 6.71 9.44 0.09
C LEU A 41 7.55 9.50 1.38
N GLY A 42 8.49 8.58 1.57
CA GLY A 42 9.40 8.55 2.72
C GLY A 42 8.83 7.91 3.98
N PHE A 43 7.66 7.25 3.92
CA PHE A 43 7.15 6.46 5.04
C PHE A 43 8.04 5.25 5.30
N LYS A 44 8.17 4.88 6.58
CA LYS A 44 8.99 3.74 7.04
C LYS A 44 8.17 2.57 7.57
N GLN A 45 6.89 2.79 7.80
CA GLN A 45 6.02 1.80 8.40
C GLN A 45 4.56 2.03 7.97
N LEU A 46 3.84 0.94 7.77
CA LEU A 46 2.39 0.93 7.61
C LEU A 46 1.79 -0.04 8.63
N THR A 47 0.79 0.40 9.39
CA THR A 47 -0.01 -0.47 10.25
C THR A 47 -1.43 -0.56 9.71
N ILE A 48 -1.91 -1.78 9.47
CA ILE A 48 -3.30 -2.08 9.12
C ILE A 48 -3.94 -2.77 10.32
N SER A 49 -5.04 -2.21 10.84
CA SER A 49 -5.76 -2.78 11.96
C SER A 49 -7.26 -2.77 11.76
N ASP A 50 -7.97 -3.69 12.40
CA ASP A 50 -9.44 -3.66 12.49
C ASP A 50 -9.97 -2.91 13.71
N GLY A 51 -9.07 -2.28 14.48
CA GLY A 51 -9.41 -1.54 15.69
C GLY A 51 -9.78 -2.41 16.89
N HIS A 52 -9.67 -3.74 16.78
CA HIS A 52 -10.07 -4.65 17.86
C HIS A 52 -9.07 -5.80 18.12
N SER A 53 -8.92 -6.71 17.16
CA SER A 53 -8.24 -8.00 17.36
C SER A 53 -7.16 -8.29 16.33
N TYR A 54 -7.16 -7.55 15.22
CA TYR A 54 -6.22 -7.73 14.13
C TYR A 54 -5.40 -6.46 13.95
N ALA A 55 -4.08 -6.63 13.95
CA ALA A 55 -3.12 -5.62 13.54
C ALA A 55 -1.98 -6.30 12.79
N HIS A 56 -1.59 -5.74 11.66
CA HIS A 56 -0.44 -6.18 10.88
C HIS A 56 0.39 -4.99 10.45
N GLN A 57 1.70 -5.13 10.58
CA GLN A 57 2.65 -4.05 10.35
C GLN A 57 3.61 -4.44 9.24
N TYR A 58 3.78 -3.53 8.29
CA TYR A 58 4.78 -3.61 7.23
C TYR A 58 5.90 -2.62 7.54
N ALA A 59 7.14 -3.11 7.53
CA ALA A 59 8.30 -2.25 7.38
C ALA A 59 8.40 -1.83 5.91
N ILE A 60 8.65 -0.54 5.67
CA ILE A 60 8.84 0.02 4.34
C ILE A 60 10.32 0.38 4.21
N GLU A 61 11.04 -0.43 3.43
CA GLU A 61 12.48 -0.30 3.13
C GLU A 61 12.70 0.21 1.70
#